data_AF-A0AAW6X0L0-F1
#
_entry.id   AF-A0AAW6X0L0-F1
#
_cell.length_a   1.000
_cell.length_b   1.000
_cell.length_c   1.000
_cell.angle_alpha   90.00
_cell.angle_beta   90.00
_cell.angle_gamma   90.00
#
_symmetry.space_group_name_H-M   'P 1'
#
loop_
_entity.id
_entity.type
_entity.pdbx_description
1 polymer ?
#
loop_
_entity_poly.entity_id
_entity_poly.type
_entity_poly.pdbx_seq_one_letter_code
_entity_poly.pdbx_strand_id
1 'polypeptide(L)'
;MSKRITESLVFRPASELPTADLDGKSVLVLNPCDGWHEGHIRAFEEDGEVYHIGIHTWLMEEMTPHDFYVAWALLPDGIALSAKFESEKRR
;
A
#
# COMPACT_ATOMS: atom_id res chain seq x y z
N MET A 1 -3.03 15.48 -26.91
CA MET A 1 -2.73 15.80 -25.51
C MET A 1 -2.60 14.50 -24.74
N SER A 2 -1.62 14.35 -23.86
CA SER A 2 -1.57 13.19 -22.94
C SER A 2 -2.86 13.17 -22.11
N LYS A 3 -3.46 11.99 -21.99
CA LYS A 3 -4.71 11.80 -21.25
C LYS A 3 -4.37 11.84 -19.77
N ARG A 4 -4.87 12.84 -19.05
CA ARG A 4 -4.76 12.87 -17.59
C ARG A 4 -5.65 11.78 -17.01
N ILE A 5 -5.09 10.99 -16.10
CA ILE A 5 -5.82 10.02 -15.28
C ILE A 5 -5.72 10.51 -13.85
N THR A 6 -6.85 10.55 -13.16
CA THR A 6 -6.94 10.97 -11.77
C THR A 6 -7.38 9.78 -10.94
N GLU A 7 -6.60 9.47 -9.92
CA GLU A 7 -6.92 8.50 -8.88
C GLU A 7 -7.02 9.24 -7.55
N SER A 8 -7.74 8.69 -6.58
CA SER A 8 -7.87 9.27 -5.24
C SER A 8 -7.42 8.26 -4.20
N LEU A 9 -6.75 8.74 -3.17
CA LEU A 9 -6.33 7.95 -2.03
C LEU A 9 -7.22 8.29 -0.83
N VAL A 10 -7.64 7.26 -0.10
CA VAL A 10 -8.33 7.41 1.18
C VAL A 10 -7.36 7.04 2.28
N PHE A 11 -6.97 8.03 3.08
CA PHE A 11 -6.07 7.82 4.20
C PHE A 11 -6.83 7.35 5.43
N ARG A 12 -6.36 6.24 6.00
CA ARG A 12 -6.80 5.64 7.25
C ARG A 12 -5.76 5.95 8.33
N PRO A 13 -6.16 6.20 9.58
CA PRO A 13 -5.21 6.38 10.68
C PRO A 13 -4.48 5.07 10.99
N ALA A 14 -3.31 5.13 11.61
CA ALA A 14 -2.55 3.95 12.01
C ALA A 14 -3.29 3.03 13.02
N SER A 15 -4.33 3.55 13.68
CA SER A 15 -5.21 2.77 14.55
C SER A 15 -6.17 1.84 13.79
N GLU A 16 -6.37 2.11 12.51
CA GLU A 16 -7.21 1.30 11.62
C GLU A 16 -6.30 0.38 10.81
N LEU A 17 -6.12 -0.84 11.30
CA LEU A 17 -5.19 -1.81 10.73
C LEU A 17 -5.68 -2.38 9.39
N PRO A 18 -4.77 -2.81 8.49
CA PRO A 18 -5.15 -3.54 7.30
C PRO A 18 -5.82 -4.89 7.63
N THR A 19 -6.57 -5.41 6.66
CA THR A 19 -7.29 -6.69 6.77
C THR A 19 -6.72 -7.72 5.79
N ALA A 20 -6.96 -9.01 6.06
CA ALA A 20 -6.34 -10.10 5.30
C ALA A 20 -6.74 -10.15 3.82
N ASP A 21 -7.92 -9.65 3.46
CA ASP A 21 -8.38 -9.54 2.06
C ASP A 21 -7.55 -8.57 1.22
N LEU A 22 -6.73 -7.74 1.86
CA LEU A 22 -5.81 -6.82 1.21
C LEU A 22 -4.39 -7.39 1.03
N ASP A 23 -4.18 -8.67 1.32
CA ASP A 23 -2.86 -9.30 1.15
C ASP A 23 -2.26 -9.05 -0.24
N GLY A 24 -0.98 -8.71 -0.26
CA GLY A 24 -0.21 -8.40 -1.46
C GLY A 24 -0.51 -7.03 -2.09
N LYS A 25 -1.44 -6.23 -1.55
CA LYS A 25 -1.71 -4.87 -2.05
C LYS A 25 -0.66 -3.87 -1.57
N SER A 26 -0.29 -2.94 -2.44
CA SER A 26 0.60 -1.83 -2.10
C SER A 26 -0.17 -0.71 -1.38
N VAL A 27 0.52 -0.03 -0.47
CA VAL A 27 0.01 1.10 0.29
C VAL A 27 1.03 2.23 0.29
N LEU A 28 0.54 3.46 0.47
CA LEU A 28 1.35 4.61 0.82
C LEU A 28 1.19 4.87 2.31
N VAL A 29 2.28 4.92 3.06
CA VAL A 29 2.28 5.27 4.50
C VAL A 29 2.91 6.64 4.73
N LEU A 30 2.44 7.35 5.74
CA LEU A 30 2.99 8.63 6.19
C LEU A 30 3.74 8.43 7.51
N ASN A 31 5.06 8.50 7.45
CA ASN A 31 5.94 8.62 8.59
C ASN A 31 6.16 10.12 8.90
N PRO A 32 5.84 10.61 10.11
CA PRO A 32 6.07 12.02 10.48
C PRO A 32 7.53 12.47 10.45
N CYS A 33 8.49 11.54 10.58
CA CYS A 33 9.91 11.85 10.69
C CYS A 33 10.53 12.23 9.34
N ASP A 34 10.18 11.52 8.27
CA ASP A 34 10.83 11.63 6.96
C ASP A 34 9.87 11.56 5.75
N GLY A 35 8.56 11.41 5.98
CA GLY A 35 7.52 11.60 4.96
C GLY A 35 6.92 10.29 4.43
N TRP A 36 6.82 10.19 3.10
CA TRP A 36 6.05 9.13 2.44
C TRP A 36 6.88 7.89 2.16
N HIS A 37 6.33 6.72 2.47
CA HIS A 37 6.94 5.42 2.17
C HIS A 37 5.95 4.50 1.47
N GLU A 38 6.45 3.64 0.60
CA GLU A 38 5.67 2.55 0.01
C GLU A 38 5.76 1.30 0.92
N GLY A 39 4.63 0.65 1.12
CA GLY A 39 4.53 -0.62 1.83
C GLY A 39 3.67 -1.63 1.10
N HIS A 40 3.71 -2.87 1.56
CA HIS A 40 2.87 -3.96 1.09
C HIS A 40 2.16 -4.60 2.27
N ILE A 41 0.85 -4.77 2.17
CA ILE A 41 0.09 -5.52 3.15
C ILE A 41 0.47 -7.00 3.03
N ARG A 42 0.76 -7.62 4.16
CA ARG A 42 1.02 -9.07 4.27
C ARG A 42 0.10 -9.67 5.32
N ALA A 43 -0.62 -10.72 4.94
CA ALA A 43 -1.31 -11.60 5.86
C ALA A 43 -0.54 -12.92 5.94
N PHE A 44 -0.06 -13.27 7.12
CA PHE A 44 0.61 -14.54 7.34
C PHE A 44 -0.36 -15.56 7.91
N GLU A 45 -0.35 -16.73 7.29
CA GLU A 45 -1.25 -17.85 7.58
C GLU A 45 -0.43 -19.07 8.00
N GLU A 46 -0.89 -19.74 9.05
CA GLU A 46 -0.38 -21.04 9.49
C GLU A 46 -1.59 -21.93 9.76
N ASP A 47 -1.58 -23.17 9.24
CA ASP A 47 -2.67 -24.14 9.38
C ASP A 47 -4.08 -23.64 8.99
N GLY A 48 -4.16 -22.72 8.02
CA GLY A 48 -5.45 -22.16 7.58
C GLY A 48 -5.93 -20.97 8.41
N GLU A 49 -5.17 -20.55 9.43
CA GLU A 49 -5.51 -19.42 10.30
C GLU A 49 -4.52 -18.26 10.10
N VAL A 50 -5.06 -17.06 9.86
CA VAL A 50 -4.26 -15.83 9.77
C VAL A 50 -3.85 -15.39 11.16
N TYR A 51 -2.55 -15.45 11.46
CA TYR A 51 -2.01 -15.10 12.78
C TYR A 51 -1.44 -13.68 12.86
N HIS A 52 -1.08 -13.07 11.72
CA HIS A 52 -0.56 -11.71 11.68
C HIS A 52 -0.91 -11.01 10.37
N ILE A 53 -1.24 -9.71 10.47
CA ILE A 53 -1.46 -8.83 9.33
C ILE A 53 -0.71 -7.54 9.58
N GLY A 54 0.18 -7.16 8.67
CA GLY A 54 1.04 -6.00 8.81
C GLY A 54 1.31 -5.29 7.48
N ILE A 55 1.88 -4.09 7.56
CA ILE A 55 2.41 -3.38 6.39
C ILE A 55 3.92 -3.54 6.43
N HIS A 56 4.49 -4.12 5.38
CA HIS A 56 5.93 -4.40 5.31
C HIS A 56 6.59 -3.66 4.16
N THR A 57 7.86 -3.34 4.32
CA THR A 57 8.71 -2.90 3.21
C THR A 57 8.90 -4.05 2.21
N TRP A 58 9.48 -3.74 1.05
CA TRP A 58 9.89 -4.78 0.08
C TRP A 58 10.85 -5.83 0.69
N LEU A 59 11.63 -5.44 1.71
CA LEU A 59 12.55 -6.32 2.42
C LEU A 59 11.89 -7.10 3.58
N MET A 60 10.55 -7.11 3.65
CA MET A 60 9.76 -7.79 4.67
C MET A 60 9.91 -7.24 6.10
N GLU A 61 10.52 -6.06 6.27
CA GLU A 61 10.54 -5.36 7.55
C GLU A 61 9.17 -4.73 7.82
N GLU A 62 8.60 -4.99 8.99
CA GLU A 62 7.30 -4.42 9.37
C GLU A 62 7.43 -2.93 9.68
N MET A 63 6.57 -2.12 9.06
CA MET A 63 6.33 -0.74 9.43
C MET A 63 5.23 -0.73 10.48
N THR A 64 5.60 -0.53 11.73
CA THR A 64 4.71 -0.65 12.89
C THR A 64 3.76 0.56 12.99
N PRO A 65 2.45 0.35 13.24
CA PRO A 65 1.51 1.46 13.43
C PRO A 65 1.86 2.29 14.67
N HIS A 66 1.69 3.60 14.59
CA HIS A 66 1.97 4.59 15.64
C HIS A 66 3.44 4.79 16.04
N ASP A 67 4.31 3.83 15.73
CA ASP A 67 5.76 3.92 15.92
C ASP A 67 6.43 4.39 14.62
N PHE A 68 6.21 3.67 13.52
CA PHE A 68 6.75 4.07 12.21
C PHE A 68 5.84 5.04 11.45
N TYR A 69 4.53 4.83 11.41
CA TYR A 69 3.62 5.65 10.61
C TYR A 69 2.36 6.09 11.37
N VAL A 70 1.75 7.19 10.93
CA VAL A 70 0.52 7.75 11.53
C VAL A 70 -0.72 7.60 10.65
N ALA A 71 -0.54 7.44 9.35
CA ALA A 71 -1.61 7.21 8.40
C ALA A 71 -1.15 6.36 7.22
N TRP A 72 -2.08 5.67 6.58
CA TRP A 72 -1.81 4.86 5.39
C TRP A 72 -2.97 4.91 4.41
N ALA A 73 -2.72 4.66 3.13
CA ALA A 73 -3.75 4.57 2.10
C ALA A 73 -3.45 3.45 1.12
N LEU A 74 -4.48 2.75 0.67
CA LEU A 74 -4.36 1.74 -0.38
C LEU A 74 -4.00 2.41 -1.72
N LEU A 75 -2.95 1.94 -2.37
CA LEU A 75 -2.59 2.41 -3.71
C LEU A 75 -3.51 1.77 -4.76
N PRO A 76 -3.79 2.47 -5.88
CA PRO A 76 -4.44 1.86 -7.03
C PRO A 76 -3.66 0.65 -7.51
N ASP A 77 -4.35 -0.31 -8.11
CA ASP A 77 -3.69 -1.46 -8.74
C ASP A 77 -2.71 -0.96 -9.81
N GLY A 78 -1.41 -1.22 -9.57
CA GLY A 78 -0.33 -0.68 -10.40
C GLY A 78 -0.37 -1.21 -11.83
N ILE A 79 -0.79 -2.46 -12.03
CA ILE A 79 -0.91 -3.07 -13.37
C ILE A 79 -2.07 -2.40 -14.12
N ALA A 80 -3.23 -2.29 -13.48
CA ALA A 80 -4.40 -1.65 -14.08
C ALA A 80 -4.16 -0.16 -14.36
N LEU A 81 -3.48 0.56 -13.46
CA LEU A 81 -3.12 1.95 -13.67
C LEU A 81 -2.09 2.10 -14.79
N SER A 82 -1.05 1.26 -14.82
CA SER A 82 -0.04 1.25 -15.89
C SER A 82 -0.68 0.98 -17.26
N ALA A 83 -1.64 0.05 -17.32
CA ALA A 83 -2.36 -0.28 -18.54
C ALA A 83 -3.09 0.92 -19.16
N LYS A 84 -3.58 1.86 -18.33
CA LYS A 84 -4.24 3.08 -18.81
C LYS A 84 -3.27 4.06 -19.50
N PHE A 85 -1.97 3.93 -19.27
CA PHE A 85 -0.89 4.73 -19.87
C PHE A 85 -0.13 3.99 -20.99
N GLU A 86 -0.58 2.81 -21.44
CA GLU A 86 0.12 2.03 -22.48
C GLU A 86 0.42 2.82 -23.76
N SER A 87 -0.50 3.70 -24.17
CA SER A 87 -0.32 4.56 -25.34
C SER A 87 0.84 5.56 -25.20
N GLU A 88 1.32 5.79 -23.98
CA GLU A 88 2.45 6.67 -23.68
C GLU A 88 3.79 5.92 -23.63
N LYS A 89 3.79 4.58 -23.56
CA LYS A 89 5.02 3.75 -23.48
C LYS A 89 5.82 3.70 -24.79
N ARG A 90 5.29 4.25 -25.89
CA ARG A 90 5.98 4.34 -27.19
C ARG A 90 6.00 5.78 -27.70
N ARG A 91 7.08 6.48 -27.41
CA ARG A 91 7.58 7.63 -28.17
C ARG A 91 9.09 7.59 -28.24
#